data_AF-A0A0C3JVR6-F1
#
_entry.id   AF-A0A0C3JVR6-F1
#
_cell.length_a   1.000
_cell.length_b   1.000
_cell.length_c   1.000
_cell.angle_alpha   90.00
_cell.angle_beta   90.00
_cell.angle_gamma   90.00
#
_symmetry.space_group_name_H-M   'P 1'
#
loop_
_entity.id
_entity.type
_entity.pdbx_description
1 polymer ?
#
loop_
_entity_poly.entity_id
_entity_poly.type
_entity_poly.pdbx_seq_one_letter_code
_entity_poly.pdbx_strand_id
1 'polypeptide(L)'
;MPHLPDGNHQLFHQTGFMNSELPDIIARIRKHASVPLAVGFGVATCIYFDIVVEAGADGVVVRSHIVSLIKEPPAGQIPQVVENFCRGFKGSSPSNSSTAKVQSSRYHYPVAAVITRPTGMTLLPPRFGRYVLEARYDCLLELEEASNATRNDPMFWDEFESHYGYMNRPSKLCSILQKIWLKRGDLNHTGSHKINNAVGQILLTKGLGKTRVIPNTGAGQHGVATATVCARFGMERVIYMGAEDIRRQALNVFRMRMLGAKVVPVQSDWVTNLATTHSLIGSCFGPHPFLTIVRDYRKVIGCEIKAQMKEATGKLPDVVVACAGGSSNAIGSFCEFIPNTSVHLVGVEAGSEAEYMDKFIATLAGGKPGALHGVRTYVLPDPAGQIVETHSISAGLDYPGVEPEHSWLKDSKCAEYVVATDEEALRGFCLCTQLKGIIPG
;
A
#
# COMPACT_ATOMS: atom_id res chain seq x y z
N MET A 1 13.76 -46.43 14.84
CA MET A 1 13.73 -46.63 16.30
C MET A 1 15.16 -46.48 16.79
N PRO A 2 15.47 -45.32 17.39
CA PRO A 2 15.22 -45.15 18.81
C PRO A 2 14.33 -43.94 19.13
N HIS A 3 13.62 -44.08 20.25
CA HIS A 3 12.64 -43.14 20.79
C HIS A 3 13.27 -41.83 21.27
N LEU A 4 12.64 -40.71 20.95
CA LEU A 4 12.78 -39.42 21.64
C LEU A 4 11.43 -39.09 22.31
N PRO A 5 11.42 -38.45 23.49
CA PRO A 5 10.26 -38.41 24.37
C PRO A 5 9.24 -37.36 23.96
N ASP A 6 7.98 -37.70 24.17
CA ASP A 6 6.82 -36.81 24.16
C ASP A 6 6.96 -35.64 25.14
N GLY A 7 6.39 -34.50 24.74
CA GLY A 7 5.92 -33.47 25.68
C GLY A 7 6.80 -32.23 25.78
N ASN A 8 6.51 -31.23 24.93
CA ASN A 8 6.39 -29.84 25.34
C ASN A 8 5.73 -29.02 24.21
N HIS A 9 4.40 -28.97 24.22
CA HIS A 9 3.65 -27.90 23.58
C HIS A 9 3.96 -26.59 24.31
N GLN A 10 5.04 -25.90 23.91
CA GLN A 10 5.20 -24.49 24.22
C GLN A 10 4.21 -23.71 23.36
N LEU A 11 3.08 -23.34 23.97
CA LEU A 11 2.22 -22.28 23.49
C LEU A 11 3.07 -21.03 23.29
N PHE A 12 3.26 -20.62 22.04
CA PHE A 12 3.90 -19.36 21.70
C PHE A 12 3.06 -18.21 22.30
N HIS A 13 3.52 -17.65 23.42
CA HIS A 13 3.00 -16.39 23.93
C HIS A 13 3.24 -15.29 22.89
N GLN A 14 2.19 -14.84 22.21
CA GLN A 14 2.21 -13.59 21.45
C GLN A 14 2.38 -12.42 22.42
N THR A 15 3.63 -12.01 22.67
CA THR A 15 3.95 -10.77 23.39
C THR A 15 3.83 -9.58 22.43
N GLY A 16 2.60 -9.17 22.12
CA GLY A 16 2.31 -7.92 21.42
C GLY A 16 2.32 -6.72 22.38
N PHE A 17 3.36 -5.89 22.36
CA PHE A 17 3.37 -4.66 23.16
C PHE A 17 2.25 -3.69 22.73
N MET A 18 1.44 -3.22 23.70
CA MET A 18 0.40 -2.20 23.49
C MET A 18 1.02 -0.82 23.25
N ASN A 19 0.34 0.01 22.45
CA ASN A 19 0.79 1.37 22.14
C ASN A 19 0.75 2.25 23.39
N SER A 20 1.89 2.77 23.84
CA SER A 20 2.02 3.65 24.99
C SER A 20 1.29 4.99 24.83
N GLU A 21 0.98 5.41 23.60
CA GLU A 21 0.29 6.67 23.29
C GLU A 21 -1.23 6.54 23.25
N LEU A 22 -1.79 5.37 23.59
CA LEU A 22 -3.23 5.12 23.53
C LEU A 22 -4.07 6.13 24.33
N PRO A 23 -3.69 6.55 25.56
CA PRO A 23 -4.44 7.57 26.31
C PRO A 23 -4.54 8.91 25.57
N ASP A 24 -3.44 9.36 24.97
CA ASP A 24 -3.38 10.62 24.23
C ASP A 24 -4.23 10.57 22.95
N ILE A 25 -4.24 9.42 22.27
CA ILE A 25 -5.12 9.16 21.12
C ILE A 25 -6.59 9.28 21.52
N ILE A 26 -6.99 8.64 22.61
CA ILE A 26 -8.38 8.68 23.13
C ILE A 26 -8.76 10.12 23.51
N ALA A 27 -7.87 10.83 24.21
CA ALA A 27 -8.10 12.22 24.61
C ALA A 27 -8.30 13.15 23.40
N ARG A 28 -7.55 12.96 22.30
CA ARG A 28 -7.73 13.74 21.06
C ARG A 28 -9.07 13.46 20.39
N ILE A 29 -9.47 12.19 20.27
CA ILE A 29 -10.75 11.82 19.63
C ILE A 29 -11.92 12.40 20.43
N ARG A 30 -11.89 12.34 21.76
CA ARG A 30 -12.94 12.89 22.63
C ARG A 30 -13.12 14.42 22.51
N LYS A 31 -12.12 15.16 22.04
CA LYS A 31 -12.28 16.60 21.73
C LYS A 31 -13.22 16.85 20.54
N HIS A 32 -13.38 15.86 19.66
CA HIS A 32 -14.11 16.00 18.40
C HIS A 32 -15.31 15.06 18.26
N ALA A 33 -15.42 14.04 19.12
CA ALA A 33 -16.49 13.06 19.10
C ALA A 33 -17.10 12.86 20.50
N SER A 34 -18.42 12.97 20.60
CA SER A 34 -19.20 12.75 21.82
C SER A 34 -19.84 11.36 21.90
N VAL A 35 -19.58 10.50 20.92
CA VAL A 35 -20.08 9.12 20.88
C VAL A 35 -19.19 8.18 21.71
N PRO A 36 -19.73 7.07 22.25
CA PRO A 36 -18.92 6.05 22.93
C PRO A 36 -17.79 5.55 22.03
N LEU A 37 -16.56 5.56 22.57
CA LEU A 37 -15.35 5.16 21.85
C LEU A 37 -14.96 3.73 22.19
N ALA A 38 -14.85 2.87 21.19
CA ALA A 38 -14.35 1.51 21.36
C ALA A 38 -13.00 1.31 20.65
N VAL A 39 -12.05 0.62 21.30
CA VAL A 39 -10.73 0.30 20.73
C VAL A 39 -10.70 -1.16 20.30
N GLY A 40 -10.30 -1.42 19.05
CA GLY A 40 -10.42 -2.75 18.43
C GLY A 40 -9.14 -3.40 17.91
N PHE A 41 -7.97 -2.81 18.17
CA PHE A 41 -6.69 -3.31 17.69
C PHE A 41 -5.79 -3.73 18.87
N GLY A 42 -5.01 -4.80 18.69
CA GLY A 42 -4.00 -5.25 19.68
C GLY A 42 -4.54 -5.97 20.92
N VAL A 43 -5.86 -6.07 21.11
CA VAL A 43 -6.43 -6.72 22.29
C VAL A 43 -6.55 -8.24 22.07
N ALA A 44 -5.67 -8.97 22.76
CA ALA A 44 -5.60 -10.43 22.73
C ALA A 44 -5.57 -11.06 24.14
N THR A 45 -5.46 -10.26 25.20
CA THR A 45 -5.35 -10.72 26.59
C THR A 45 -6.14 -9.79 27.52
N CYS A 46 -6.47 -10.25 28.73
CA CYS A 46 -7.12 -9.43 29.75
C CYS A 46 -6.29 -8.21 30.14
N ILE A 47 -4.96 -8.37 30.21
CA ILE A 47 -4.05 -7.26 30.49
C ILE A 47 -4.21 -6.14 29.45
N TYR A 48 -4.36 -6.49 28.16
CA TYR A 48 -4.59 -5.48 27.13
C TYR A 48 -5.99 -4.87 27.19
N PHE A 49 -6.99 -5.62 27.66
CA PHE A 49 -8.31 -5.06 27.93
C PHE A 49 -8.24 -4.01 29.04
N ASP A 50 -7.56 -4.31 30.15
CA ASP A 50 -7.41 -3.38 31.27
C ASP A 50 -6.67 -2.11 30.83
N ILE A 51 -5.57 -2.24 30.08
CA ILE A 51 -4.82 -1.09 29.52
C ILE A 51 -5.71 -0.20 28.62
N VAL A 52 -6.58 -0.80 27.81
CA VAL A 52 -7.48 -0.04 26.92
C VAL A 52 -8.55 0.71 27.72
N VAL A 53 -9.10 0.07 28.75
CA VAL A 53 -10.10 0.67 29.64
C VAL A 53 -9.46 1.79 30.47
N GLU A 54 -8.26 1.56 31.02
CA GLU A 54 -7.48 2.55 31.77
C GLU A 54 -7.09 3.76 30.89
N ALA A 55 -6.82 3.54 29.60
CA ALA A 55 -6.58 4.61 28.64
C ALA A 55 -7.83 5.47 28.33
N GLY A 56 -9.01 5.08 28.85
CA GLY A 56 -10.24 5.88 28.79
C GLY A 56 -11.20 5.50 27.66
N ALA A 57 -11.12 4.29 27.12
CA ALA A 57 -12.09 3.81 26.13
C ALA A 57 -13.42 3.38 26.78
N ASP A 58 -14.54 3.66 26.11
CA ASP A 58 -15.88 3.24 26.56
C ASP A 58 -16.19 1.77 26.21
N GLY A 59 -15.37 1.16 25.35
CA GLY A 59 -15.53 -0.23 24.94
C GLY A 59 -14.26 -0.83 24.34
N VAL A 60 -14.24 -2.15 24.26
CA VAL A 60 -13.13 -2.92 23.69
C VAL A 60 -13.67 -3.91 22.67
N VAL A 61 -13.10 -3.93 21.47
CA VAL A 61 -13.48 -4.85 20.40
C VAL A 61 -12.39 -5.90 20.22
N VAL A 62 -12.70 -7.15 20.57
CA VAL A 62 -11.77 -8.27 20.43
C VAL A 62 -12.19 -9.11 19.23
N ARG A 63 -11.57 -8.88 18.06
CA ARG A 63 -11.94 -9.57 16.81
C ARG A 63 -10.88 -10.56 16.34
N SER A 64 -9.65 -10.10 16.12
CA SER A 64 -8.59 -10.91 15.50
C SER A 64 -8.26 -12.17 16.30
N HIS A 65 -8.22 -12.07 17.63
CA HIS A 65 -7.93 -13.21 18.48
C HIS A 65 -9.07 -14.24 18.50
N ILE A 66 -10.34 -13.80 18.55
CA ILE A 66 -11.50 -14.70 18.43
C ILE A 66 -11.46 -15.45 17.08
N VAL A 67 -11.11 -14.76 15.99
CA VAL A 67 -10.97 -15.39 14.67
C VAL A 67 -9.83 -16.43 14.65
N SER A 68 -8.72 -16.20 15.35
CA SER A 68 -7.65 -17.21 15.50
C SER A 68 -8.14 -18.44 16.26
N LEU A 69 -8.80 -18.22 17.40
CA LEU A 69 -9.35 -19.28 18.26
C LEU A 69 -10.39 -20.15 17.55
N ILE A 70 -11.08 -19.63 16.53
CA ILE A 70 -12.03 -20.39 15.71
C ILE A 70 -11.32 -21.29 14.68
N LYS A 71 -10.13 -20.92 14.21
CA LYS A 71 -9.41 -21.62 13.13
C LYS A 71 -8.56 -22.80 13.60
N GLU A 72 -8.21 -22.83 14.88
CA GLU A 72 -7.23 -23.78 15.44
C GLU A 72 -7.81 -25.12 15.95
N PRO A 73 -8.96 -25.16 16.67
CA PRO A 73 -9.47 -26.40 17.26
C PRO A 73 -10.43 -27.18 16.33
N PRO A 74 -10.68 -28.49 16.59
CA PRO A 74 -11.71 -29.26 15.90
C PRO A 74 -13.10 -28.61 16.02
N ALA A 75 -13.94 -28.69 14.98
CA ALA A 75 -15.21 -27.96 14.88
C ALA A 75 -16.15 -28.09 16.10
N GLY A 76 -16.09 -29.21 16.83
CA GLY A 76 -16.89 -29.43 18.05
C GLY A 76 -16.40 -28.72 19.32
N GLN A 77 -15.20 -28.14 19.31
CA GLN A 77 -14.59 -27.49 20.48
C GLN A 77 -14.58 -25.95 20.37
N ILE A 78 -14.90 -25.40 19.20
CA ILE A 78 -14.92 -23.96 18.94
C ILE A 78 -15.78 -23.19 19.98
N PRO A 79 -17.01 -23.63 20.32
CA PRO A 79 -17.82 -22.92 21.30
C PRO A 79 -17.14 -22.83 22.67
N GLN A 80 -16.53 -23.92 23.13
CA GLN A 80 -15.88 -23.99 24.44
C GLN A 80 -14.62 -23.12 24.51
N VAL A 81 -13.81 -23.11 23.45
CA VAL A 81 -12.58 -22.32 23.37
C VAL A 81 -12.90 -20.82 23.37
N VAL A 82 -13.87 -20.40 22.57
CA VAL A 82 -14.32 -19.00 22.54
C VAL A 82 -14.96 -18.60 23.86
N GLU A 83 -15.77 -19.47 24.48
CA GLU A 83 -16.39 -19.19 25.78
C GLU A 83 -15.33 -19.01 26.88
N ASN A 84 -14.34 -19.91 26.96
CA ASN A 84 -13.27 -19.83 27.95
C ASN A 84 -12.45 -18.55 27.80
N PHE A 85 -12.14 -18.15 26.56
CA PHE A 85 -11.46 -16.89 26.29
C PHE A 85 -12.30 -15.67 26.72
N CYS A 86 -13.57 -15.63 26.34
CA CYS A 86 -14.49 -14.55 26.74
C CYS A 86 -14.68 -14.47 28.26
N ARG A 87 -14.65 -15.62 28.95
CA ARG A 87 -14.72 -15.70 30.41
C ARG A 87 -13.46 -15.14 31.08
N GLY A 88 -12.31 -15.21 30.42
CA GLY A 88 -11.06 -14.59 30.88
C GLY A 88 -11.19 -13.08 31.11
N PHE A 89 -11.95 -12.36 30.28
CA PHE A 89 -12.20 -10.92 30.47
C PHE A 89 -13.17 -10.60 31.61
N LYS A 90 -13.79 -11.60 32.23
CA LYS A 90 -14.75 -11.43 33.31
C LYS A 90 -14.13 -11.81 34.67
N GLY A 91 -13.46 -10.84 35.29
CA GLY A 91 -13.15 -10.83 36.73
C GLY A 91 -12.22 -9.64 37.04
N SER A 92 -12.47 -8.73 37.98
CA SER A 92 -13.46 -8.58 39.06
C SER A 92 -14.27 -7.30 38.86
N SER A 93 -15.53 -7.26 39.30
CA SER A 93 -16.40 -6.08 39.20
C SER A 93 -15.70 -4.78 39.59
N PRO A 94 -15.66 -3.76 38.72
CA PRO A 94 -15.48 -2.39 39.16
C PRO A 94 -16.71 -2.04 40.02
N SER A 95 -16.46 -1.64 41.26
CA SER A 95 -17.48 -1.04 42.11
C SER A 95 -18.14 0.13 41.38
N ASN A 96 -19.46 0.04 41.18
CA ASN A 96 -20.37 1.14 40.86
C ASN A 96 -19.87 2.20 39.87
N SER A 97 -20.03 1.95 38.57
CA SER A 97 -20.35 3.02 37.63
C SER A 97 -21.58 2.60 36.82
N SER A 98 -22.65 3.38 36.94
CA SER A 98 -23.94 3.13 36.29
C SER A 98 -23.78 2.90 34.79
N THR A 99 -24.11 1.69 34.32
CA THR A 99 -24.38 1.46 32.90
C THR A 99 -25.66 2.20 32.54
N ALA A 100 -25.51 3.39 31.95
CA ALA A 100 -26.62 4.08 31.33
C ALA A 100 -27.16 3.20 30.19
N LYS A 101 -28.43 2.80 30.29
CA LYS A 101 -29.14 2.08 29.22
C LYS A 101 -29.12 2.97 27.97
N VAL A 102 -28.41 2.52 26.94
CA VAL A 102 -28.48 3.12 25.60
C VAL A 102 -29.85 2.78 25.01
N GLN A 103 -30.77 3.75 25.02
CA GLN A 103 -31.99 3.68 24.23
C GLN A 103 -31.62 3.88 22.75
N SER A 104 -32.04 2.95 21.89
CA SER A 104 -31.90 3.11 20.44
C SER A 104 -32.90 4.14 19.93
N SER A 105 -32.49 5.40 19.81
CA SER A 105 -33.24 6.38 19.02
C SER A 105 -32.64 6.44 17.62
N ARG A 106 -33.47 6.12 16.61
CA ARG A 106 -33.18 6.40 15.20
C ARG A 106 -33.10 7.92 15.03
N TYR A 107 -31.90 8.46 14.86
CA TYR A 107 -31.73 9.87 14.48
C TYR A 107 -31.42 9.98 12.98
N HIS A 108 -32.29 10.69 12.27
CA HIS A 108 -32.02 11.29 10.98
C HIS A 108 -31.06 12.47 11.17
N TYR A 109 -29.97 12.52 10.42
CA TYR A 109 -29.10 13.69 10.35
C TYR A 109 -29.45 14.53 9.11
N PRO A 110 -29.79 15.83 9.26
CA PRO A 110 -29.61 16.78 8.18
C PRO A 110 -28.12 17.16 8.10
N VAL A 111 -27.49 16.87 6.96
CA VAL A 111 -26.11 17.27 6.69
C VAL A 111 -26.09 18.76 6.36
N ALA A 112 -25.73 19.59 7.34
CA ALA A 112 -25.26 20.95 7.11
C ALA A 112 -24.48 21.45 8.34
N ALA A 113 -23.19 21.11 8.40
CA ALA A 113 -22.25 21.84 9.23
C ALA A 113 -21.05 22.20 8.35
N VAL A 114 -20.96 23.50 8.02
CA VAL A 114 -19.81 24.11 7.37
C VAL A 114 -18.65 24.03 8.36
N ILE A 115 -17.74 23.10 8.15
CA ILE A 115 -16.47 23.04 8.87
C ILE A 115 -15.55 24.08 8.24
N THR A 116 -15.36 25.22 8.91
CA THR A 116 -14.28 26.16 8.59
C THR A 116 -12.94 25.49 8.91
N ARG A 117 -12.16 25.23 7.87
CA ARG A 117 -10.84 24.57 7.95
C ARG A 117 -9.76 25.57 8.44
N PRO A 118 -8.71 25.09 9.13
CA PRO A 118 -7.52 25.88 9.37
C PRO A 118 -6.90 26.31 8.04
N THR A 119 -6.67 27.61 7.90
CA THR A 119 -5.98 28.26 6.78
C THR A 119 -4.51 27.82 6.76
N GLY A 120 -4.18 26.81 5.97
CA GLY A 120 -2.79 26.39 5.77
C GLY A 120 -2.57 25.03 5.10
N MET A 121 -3.59 24.16 5.02
CA MET A 121 -3.44 22.89 4.28
C MET A 121 -3.66 23.11 2.79
N THR A 122 -2.64 22.81 1.97
CA THR A 122 -2.78 22.61 0.53
C THR A 122 -3.88 21.56 0.31
N LEU A 123 -5.06 22.01 -0.11
CA LEU A 123 -6.24 21.16 -0.25
C LEU A 123 -6.01 20.20 -1.42
N LEU A 124 -5.46 19.01 -1.15
CA LEU A 124 -5.49 17.94 -2.13
C LEU A 124 -6.97 17.64 -2.46
N PRO A 125 -7.29 17.27 -3.72
CA PRO A 125 -8.65 16.91 -4.08
C PRO A 125 -9.20 15.86 -3.09
N PRO A 126 -10.51 15.83 -2.79
CA PRO A 126 -11.10 14.94 -1.78
C PRO A 126 -10.78 13.44 -1.91
N ARG A 127 -10.29 13.03 -3.09
CA ARG A 127 -9.88 11.66 -3.43
C ARG A 127 -8.52 11.26 -2.82
N PHE A 128 -7.66 12.22 -2.49
CA PHE A 128 -6.33 11.98 -1.92
C PHE A 128 -6.33 11.87 -0.38
N GLY A 129 -7.50 11.85 0.26
CA GLY A 129 -7.66 11.96 1.72
C GLY A 129 -6.92 10.90 2.56
N ARG A 130 -6.95 11.07 3.88
CA ARG A 130 -6.33 10.18 4.87
C ARG A 130 -7.38 9.32 5.57
N TYR A 131 -7.75 8.19 4.98
CA TYR A 131 -8.72 7.24 5.55
C TYR A 131 -8.03 6.23 6.46
N VAL A 132 -7.38 6.71 7.52
CA VAL A 132 -6.59 5.87 8.44
C VAL A 132 -7.09 5.94 9.87
N LEU A 133 -6.64 4.98 10.69
CA LEU A 133 -6.77 5.04 12.13
C LEU A 133 -5.94 6.22 12.69
N GLU A 134 -6.49 6.92 13.68
CA GLU A 134 -5.83 8.04 14.39
C GLU A 134 -4.43 7.66 14.90
N ALA A 135 -4.25 6.41 15.33
CA ALA A 135 -2.95 5.88 15.78
C ALA A 135 -1.83 5.94 14.72
N ARG A 136 -2.15 6.20 13.44
CA ARG A 136 -1.17 6.38 12.36
C ARG A 136 -1.05 7.84 11.91
N TYR A 137 -1.86 8.75 12.46
CA TYR A 137 -1.96 10.12 11.99
C TYR A 137 -0.65 10.89 12.20
N ASP A 138 -0.07 10.82 13.39
CA ASP A 138 1.17 11.54 13.72
C ASP A 138 2.34 11.10 12.83
N CYS A 139 2.47 9.80 12.54
CA CYS A 139 3.51 9.30 11.64
C CYS A 139 3.32 9.75 10.18
N LEU A 140 2.07 9.97 9.75
CA LEU A 140 1.79 10.52 8.42
C LEU A 140 2.07 12.02 8.35
N LEU A 141 1.89 12.75 9.45
CA LEU A 141 2.28 14.15 9.56
C LEU A 141 3.80 14.31 9.52
N GLU A 142 4.53 13.55 10.34
CA GLU A 142 6.01 13.52 10.33
C GLU A 142 6.53 13.23 8.90
N LEU A 143 5.94 12.23 8.24
CA LEU A 143 6.31 11.87 6.87
C LEU A 143 5.96 12.98 5.86
N GLU A 144 4.84 13.68 6.05
CA GLU A 144 4.43 14.78 5.18
C GLU A 144 5.36 15.97 5.32
N GLU A 145 5.70 16.35 6.54
CA GLU A 145 6.64 17.43 6.83
C GLU A 145 8.01 17.15 6.22
N ALA A 146 8.56 15.95 6.44
CA ALA A 146 9.83 15.54 5.86
C ALA A 146 9.77 15.47 4.32
N SER A 147 8.66 14.97 3.75
CA SER A 147 8.47 14.96 2.31
C SER A 147 8.38 16.37 1.71
N ASN A 148 7.68 17.30 2.36
CA ASN A 148 7.55 18.67 1.89
C ASN A 148 8.88 19.44 1.99
N ALA A 149 9.65 19.19 3.05
CA ALA A 149 10.99 19.75 3.23
C ALA A 149 11.94 19.28 2.12
N THR A 150 12.04 17.96 1.92
CA THR A 150 12.93 17.36 0.91
C THR A 150 12.52 17.68 -0.52
N ARG A 151 11.22 17.83 -0.79
CA ARG A 151 10.72 18.18 -2.14
C ARG A 151 11.28 19.50 -2.66
N ASN A 152 11.48 20.48 -1.78
CA ASN A 152 11.96 21.82 -2.13
C ASN A 152 13.47 22.00 -1.88
N ASP A 153 14.17 20.96 -1.43
CA ASP A 153 15.59 21.01 -1.09
C ASP A 153 16.45 20.54 -2.28
N PRO A 154 17.25 21.42 -2.92
CA PRO A 154 18.16 21.03 -3.99
C PRO A 154 19.18 19.98 -3.55
N MET A 155 19.65 20.02 -2.30
CA MET A 155 20.65 19.06 -1.82
C MET A 155 20.10 17.63 -1.78
N PHE A 156 18.82 17.48 -1.43
CA PHE A 156 18.15 16.18 -1.48
C PHE A 156 18.09 15.63 -2.91
N TRP A 157 17.74 16.48 -3.88
CA TRP A 157 17.68 16.09 -5.28
C TRP A 157 19.07 15.79 -5.85
N ASP A 158 20.09 16.57 -5.48
CA ASP A 158 21.49 16.28 -5.84
C ASP A 158 21.94 14.91 -5.27
N GLU A 159 21.60 14.56 -4.02
CA GLU A 159 21.88 13.23 -3.46
C GLU A 159 21.10 12.14 -4.21
N PHE A 160 19.81 12.35 -4.50
CA PHE A 160 19.00 11.40 -5.28
C PHE A 160 19.57 11.17 -6.69
N GLU A 161 19.96 12.24 -7.39
CA GLU A 161 20.53 12.20 -8.73
C GLU A 161 21.93 11.60 -8.75
N SER A 162 22.72 11.76 -7.68
CA SER A 162 24.01 11.10 -7.53
C SER A 162 23.89 9.56 -7.61
N HIS A 163 22.71 9.01 -7.31
CA HIS A 163 22.43 7.58 -7.42
C HIS A 163 21.95 7.14 -8.81
N TYR A 164 21.89 8.01 -9.83
CA TYR A 164 21.45 7.64 -11.17
C TYR A 164 22.33 6.56 -11.80
N GLY A 165 23.65 6.62 -11.59
CA GLY A 165 24.55 5.55 -12.02
C GLY A 165 24.22 4.20 -11.37
N TYR A 166 23.86 4.19 -10.09
CA TYR A 166 23.44 2.97 -9.38
C TYR A 166 22.07 2.46 -9.84
N MET A 167 21.14 3.35 -10.17
CA MET A 167 19.80 3.00 -10.67
C MET A 167 19.78 2.63 -12.17
N ASN A 168 20.90 2.83 -12.86
CA ASN A 168 21.05 2.72 -14.31
C ASN A 168 20.18 3.74 -15.08
N ARG A 169 20.30 5.02 -14.71
CA ARG A 169 19.56 6.15 -15.32
C ARG A 169 20.51 7.09 -16.09
N PRO A 170 20.03 7.77 -17.16
CA PRO A 170 18.68 7.65 -17.72
C PRO A 170 18.46 6.29 -18.40
N SER A 171 17.26 5.72 -18.25
CA SER A 171 16.96 4.46 -18.95
C SER A 171 16.77 4.71 -20.44
N LYS A 172 17.10 3.75 -21.30
CA LYS A 172 17.03 3.98 -22.76
C LYS A 172 15.59 4.06 -23.27
N LEU A 173 15.37 4.83 -24.33
CA LEU A 173 14.16 4.80 -25.14
C LEU A 173 14.50 4.13 -26.48
N CYS A 174 13.80 3.04 -26.83
CA CYS A 174 14.16 2.21 -27.98
C CYS A 174 12.97 2.04 -28.93
N SER A 175 13.16 2.37 -30.21
CA SER A 175 12.16 2.08 -31.24
C SER A 175 12.11 0.57 -31.51
N ILE A 176 10.95 -0.03 -31.33
CA ILE A 176 10.72 -1.45 -31.62
C ILE A 176 9.97 -1.65 -32.94
N LEU A 177 9.06 -0.75 -33.30
CA LEU A 177 8.41 -0.69 -34.61
C LEU A 177 8.45 0.77 -35.07
N GLN A 178 8.19 1.04 -36.36
CA GLN A 178 8.37 2.37 -36.97
C GLN A 178 7.75 3.54 -36.18
N LYS A 179 6.73 3.28 -35.33
CA LYS A 179 6.08 4.28 -34.48
C LYS A 179 5.92 3.86 -33.00
N ILE A 180 6.51 2.74 -32.58
CA ILE A 180 6.39 2.25 -31.20
C ILE A 180 7.75 2.31 -30.52
N TRP A 181 7.79 3.02 -29.39
CA TRP A 181 8.98 3.21 -28.57
C TRP A 181 8.78 2.59 -27.20
N LEU A 182 9.76 1.81 -26.74
CA LEU A 182 9.78 1.26 -25.39
C LEU A 182 10.69 2.07 -24.49
N LYS A 183 10.14 2.62 -23.40
CA LYS A 183 10.91 3.18 -22.30
C LYS A 183 11.44 2.03 -21.44
N ARG A 184 12.75 1.80 -21.47
CA ARG A 184 13.42 0.58 -20.96
C ARG A 184 13.61 0.58 -19.44
N GLY A 185 12.52 0.68 -18.68
CA GLY A 185 12.53 0.56 -17.22
C GLY A 185 12.93 -0.83 -16.72
N ASP A 186 12.89 -1.85 -17.59
CA ASP A 186 13.40 -3.20 -17.36
C ASP A 186 14.92 -3.26 -17.20
N LEU A 187 15.65 -2.29 -17.77
CA LEU A 187 17.11 -2.20 -17.66
C LEU A 187 17.57 -1.48 -16.40
N ASN A 188 16.66 -0.91 -15.62
CA ASN A 188 17.02 -0.29 -14.35
C ASN A 188 17.68 -1.33 -13.44
N HIS A 189 18.50 -0.87 -12.50
CA HIS A 189 18.99 -1.77 -11.45
C HIS A 189 17.80 -2.42 -10.72
N THR A 190 17.95 -3.69 -10.36
CA THR A 190 16.88 -4.60 -9.90
C THR A 190 15.81 -5.00 -10.93
N GLY A 191 15.90 -4.53 -12.17
CA GLY A 191 15.08 -4.99 -13.30
C GLY A 191 13.70 -4.34 -13.41
N SER A 192 13.44 -3.22 -12.73
CA SER A 192 12.16 -2.53 -12.87
C SER A 192 12.20 -1.05 -12.47
N HIS A 193 11.12 -0.34 -12.82
CA HIS A 193 10.84 1.04 -12.39
C HIS A 193 10.79 1.22 -10.84
N LYS A 194 10.68 0.15 -10.03
CA LYS A 194 10.53 0.24 -8.57
C LYS A 194 11.76 0.83 -7.86
N ILE A 195 12.96 0.69 -8.42
CA ILE A 195 14.21 1.17 -7.80
C ILE A 195 14.20 2.69 -7.56
N ASN A 196 13.60 3.47 -8.47
CA ASN A 196 13.52 4.93 -8.34
C ASN A 196 12.85 5.34 -7.02
N ASN A 197 11.71 4.72 -6.71
CA ASN A 197 10.99 4.99 -5.47
C ASN A 197 11.71 4.43 -4.24
N ALA A 198 12.34 3.26 -4.38
CA ALA A 198 13.08 2.67 -3.29
C ALA A 198 14.25 3.57 -2.85
N VAL A 199 14.99 4.15 -3.81
CA VAL A 199 16.06 5.11 -3.52
C VAL A 199 15.50 6.42 -2.94
N GLY A 200 14.43 6.99 -3.51
CA GLY A 200 13.86 8.22 -2.95
C GLY A 200 13.38 8.05 -1.50
N GLN A 201 12.64 6.98 -1.22
CA GLN A 201 12.13 6.72 0.13
C GLN A 201 13.22 6.28 1.12
N ILE A 202 14.30 5.62 0.69
CA ILE A 202 15.40 5.27 1.61
C ILE A 202 16.17 6.53 2.05
N LEU A 203 16.33 7.51 1.17
CA LEU A 203 16.93 8.80 1.51
C LEU A 203 16.02 9.57 2.48
N LEU A 204 14.70 9.57 2.23
CA LEU A 204 13.72 10.14 3.16
C LEU A 204 13.76 9.44 4.53
N THR A 205 13.86 8.11 4.54
CA THR A 205 13.98 7.30 5.77
C THR A 205 15.21 7.68 6.58
N LYS A 206 16.35 7.88 5.90
CA LYS A 206 17.62 8.33 6.50
C LYS A 206 17.47 9.74 7.09
N GLY A 207 16.82 10.66 6.36
CA GLY A 207 16.54 12.02 6.83
C GLY A 207 15.64 12.04 8.08
N LEU A 208 14.72 11.09 8.19
CA LEU A 208 13.87 10.88 9.38
C LEU A 208 14.60 10.19 10.54
N GLY A 209 15.87 9.80 10.40
CA GLY A 209 16.62 9.09 11.44
C GLY A 209 16.12 7.66 11.70
N LYS A 210 15.30 7.10 10.81
CA LYS A 210 14.75 5.74 10.96
C LYS A 210 15.76 4.71 10.47
N THR A 211 15.92 3.64 11.22
CA THR A 211 16.96 2.61 10.99
C THR A 211 16.40 1.32 10.40
N ARG A 212 15.07 1.17 10.40
CA ARG A 212 14.37 -0.03 10.00
C ARG A 212 13.33 0.26 8.92
N VAL A 213 13.24 -0.64 7.94
CA VAL A 213 12.30 -0.53 6.82
C VAL A 213 11.44 -1.78 6.70
N ILE A 214 10.13 -1.56 6.57
CA ILE A 214 9.12 -2.62 6.36
C ILE A 214 8.32 -2.38 5.08
N PRO A 215 8.71 -2.97 3.93
CA PRO A 215 7.87 -2.93 2.75
C PRO A 215 6.85 -4.07 2.76
N ASN A 216 5.71 -3.84 2.11
CA ASN A 216 4.79 -4.88 1.69
C ASN A 216 4.99 -5.20 0.21
N THR A 217 4.94 -6.47 -0.17
CA THR A 217 5.08 -6.86 -1.58
C THR A 217 4.16 -8.04 -1.96
N GLY A 218 3.57 -7.98 -3.15
CA GLY A 218 2.87 -9.09 -3.80
C GLY A 218 3.82 -9.81 -4.76
N ALA A 219 3.94 -9.34 -6.01
CA ALA A 219 4.85 -9.88 -7.03
C ALA A 219 6.35 -10.00 -6.64
N GLY A 220 6.79 -9.35 -5.54
CA GLY A 220 8.15 -9.44 -5.02
C GLY A 220 9.15 -8.42 -5.59
N GLN A 221 8.87 -7.81 -6.74
CA GLN A 221 9.77 -6.80 -7.34
C GLN A 221 10.02 -5.59 -6.43
N HIS A 222 8.98 -5.10 -5.75
CA HIS A 222 9.14 -4.03 -4.76
C HIS A 222 9.99 -4.47 -3.55
N GLY A 223 9.77 -5.69 -3.07
CA GLY A 223 10.57 -6.26 -2.00
C GLY A 223 12.04 -6.40 -2.39
N VAL A 224 12.34 -6.86 -3.61
CA VAL A 224 13.71 -6.93 -4.13
C VAL A 224 14.34 -5.54 -4.22
N ALA A 225 13.64 -4.54 -4.77
CA ALA A 225 14.14 -3.17 -4.83
C ALA A 225 14.42 -2.59 -3.44
N THR A 226 13.51 -2.82 -2.49
CA THR A 226 13.66 -2.35 -1.10
C THR A 226 14.81 -3.05 -0.37
N ALA A 227 14.91 -4.39 -0.48
CA ALA A 227 16.01 -5.15 0.08
C ALA A 227 17.37 -4.67 -0.44
N THR A 228 17.42 -4.33 -1.73
CA THR A 228 18.61 -3.87 -2.44
C THR A 228 19.07 -2.51 -1.91
N VAL A 229 18.18 -1.54 -1.79
CA VAL A 229 18.55 -0.23 -1.23
C VAL A 229 18.88 -0.34 0.26
N CYS A 230 18.12 -1.10 1.04
CA CYS A 230 18.43 -1.29 2.46
C CYS A 230 19.81 -1.95 2.65
N ALA A 231 20.21 -2.87 1.77
CA ALA A 231 21.56 -3.46 1.78
C ALA A 231 22.63 -2.38 1.63
N ARG A 232 22.43 -1.48 0.66
CA ARG A 232 23.38 -0.39 0.34
C ARG A 232 23.49 0.64 1.46
N PHE A 233 22.36 0.99 2.08
CA PHE A 233 22.28 2.04 3.10
C PHE A 233 22.40 1.51 4.54
N GLY A 234 22.67 0.21 4.72
CA GLY A 234 22.88 -0.38 6.04
C GLY A 234 21.63 -0.39 6.94
N MET A 235 20.42 -0.42 6.35
CA MET A 235 19.17 -0.42 7.11
C MET A 235 18.67 -1.83 7.39
N GLU A 236 17.99 -2.03 8.52
CA GLU A 236 17.29 -3.28 8.81
C GLU A 236 16.11 -3.44 7.82
N ARG A 237 15.97 -4.62 7.21
CA ARG A 237 14.91 -4.93 6.23
C ARG A 237 14.10 -6.16 6.62
N VAL A 238 12.83 -5.93 6.90
CA VAL A 238 11.84 -7.00 7.11
C VAL A 238 10.71 -6.83 6.11
N ILE A 239 10.62 -7.76 5.15
CA ILE A 239 9.70 -7.71 4.03
C ILE A 239 8.50 -8.57 4.32
N TYR A 240 7.33 -7.96 4.28
CA TYR A 240 6.06 -8.65 4.44
C TYR A 240 5.49 -9.01 3.07
N MET A 241 5.07 -10.27 2.92
CA MET A 241 4.59 -10.82 1.66
C MET A 241 3.46 -11.82 1.94
N GLY A 242 2.43 -11.85 1.10
CA GLY A 242 1.34 -12.82 1.24
C GLY A 242 1.89 -14.25 1.22
N ALA A 243 1.34 -15.15 2.05
CA ALA A 243 1.85 -16.53 2.12
C ALA A 243 1.78 -17.25 0.76
N GLU A 244 0.70 -17.02 0.01
CA GLU A 244 0.55 -17.55 -1.34
C GLU A 244 1.51 -16.89 -2.34
N ASP A 245 1.78 -15.59 -2.21
CA ASP A 245 2.77 -14.91 -3.05
C ASP A 245 4.19 -15.40 -2.79
N ILE A 246 4.55 -15.68 -1.53
CA ILE A 246 5.84 -16.30 -1.17
C ILE A 246 6.02 -17.62 -1.92
N ARG A 247 4.95 -18.41 -2.02
CA ARG A 247 4.95 -19.68 -2.75
C ARG A 247 5.10 -19.47 -4.26
N ARG A 248 4.32 -18.54 -4.85
CA ARG A 248 4.31 -18.27 -6.30
C ARG A 248 5.58 -17.57 -6.80
N GLN A 249 6.18 -16.72 -5.98
CA GLN A 249 7.29 -15.84 -6.35
C GLN A 249 8.62 -16.24 -5.68
N ALA A 250 8.88 -17.56 -5.63
CA ALA A 250 10.04 -18.14 -4.93
C ALA A 250 11.38 -17.52 -5.34
N LEU A 251 11.56 -17.16 -6.63
CA LEU A 251 12.77 -16.52 -7.12
C LEU A 251 13.01 -15.14 -6.49
N ASN A 252 11.96 -14.32 -6.37
CA ASN A 252 12.07 -13.01 -5.73
C ASN A 252 12.28 -13.14 -4.22
N VAL A 253 11.64 -14.12 -3.56
CA VAL A 253 11.90 -14.43 -2.15
C VAL A 253 13.35 -14.82 -1.92
N PHE A 254 13.91 -15.65 -2.79
CA PHE A 254 15.32 -16.03 -2.75
C PHE A 254 16.24 -14.81 -2.90
N ARG A 255 16.00 -13.96 -3.91
CA ARG A 255 16.75 -12.70 -4.11
C ARG A 255 16.71 -11.79 -2.89
N MET A 256 15.54 -11.62 -2.27
CA MET A 256 15.39 -10.81 -1.05
C MET A 256 16.22 -11.36 0.12
N ARG A 257 16.21 -12.68 0.32
CA ARG A 257 17.02 -13.33 1.36
C ARG A 257 18.52 -13.22 1.10
N MET A 258 18.95 -13.39 -0.15
CA MET A 258 20.35 -13.20 -0.57
C MET A 258 20.85 -11.77 -0.32
N LEU A 259 19.96 -10.78 -0.46
CA LEU A 259 20.28 -9.41 -0.12
C LEU A 259 20.42 -9.20 1.39
N GLY A 260 19.90 -10.11 2.23
CA GLY A 260 19.92 -10.03 3.70
C GLY A 260 18.60 -9.57 4.31
N ALA A 261 17.49 -9.66 3.56
CA ALA A 261 16.16 -9.35 4.09
C ALA A 261 15.52 -10.55 4.80
N LYS A 262 14.82 -10.28 5.91
CA LYS A 262 13.91 -11.24 6.51
C LYS A 262 12.57 -11.17 5.77
N VAL A 263 12.17 -12.25 5.10
CA VAL A 263 10.86 -12.34 4.43
C VAL A 263 9.86 -13.04 5.34
N VAL A 264 8.79 -12.35 5.69
CA VAL A 264 7.78 -12.78 6.67
C VAL A 264 6.41 -12.93 5.99
N PRO A 265 5.74 -14.09 6.11
CA PRO A 265 4.37 -14.24 5.64
C PRO A 265 3.42 -13.35 6.44
N VAL A 266 2.54 -12.62 5.76
CA VAL A 266 1.48 -11.85 6.44
C VAL A 266 0.41 -12.82 6.93
N GLN A 267 0.23 -12.93 8.26
CA GLN A 267 -0.85 -13.71 8.87
C GLN A 267 -1.84 -12.85 9.71
N SER A 268 -1.53 -11.58 9.99
CA SER A 268 -2.47 -10.54 10.47
C SER A 268 -1.74 -9.19 10.67
N ASP A 269 -2.51 -8.10 10.73
CA ASP A 269 -2.06 -6.70 10.73
C ASP A 269 -0.97 -6.38 11.77
N TRP A 270 0.11 -5.74 11.30
CA TRP A 270 1.22 -5.29 12.13
C TRP A 270 1.23 -3.76 12.27
N VAL A 271 1.09 -3.27 13.50
CA VAL A 271 1.40 -1.88 13.88
C VAL A 271 2.11 -1.92 15.22
N THR A 272 3.39 -2.29 15.23
CA THR A 272 4.25 -2.04 16.39
C THR A 272 5.58 -1.46 15.90
N ASN A 273 6.00 -0.39 16.57
CA ASN A 273 7.27 0.35 16.39
C ASN A 273 7.35 1.35 15.22
N LEU A 274 6.51 2.40 15.22
CA LEU A 274 6.53 3.47 14.21
C LEU A 274 7.66 4.51 14.40
N ALA A 275 8.24 4.58 15.61
CA ALA A 275 9.32 5.50 15.95
C ALA A 275 10.61 5.18 15.19
N THR A 276 11.02 3.91 15.15
CA THR A 276 12.28 3.51 14.48
C THR A 276 12.07 2.95 13.08
N THR A 277 10.82 2.74 12.67
CA THR A 277 10.49 2.01 11.43
C THR A 277 9.78 2.89 10.41
N HIS A 278 10.27 2.87 9.17
CA HIS A 278 9.56 3.43 8.02
C HIS A 278 8.87 2.33 7.19
N SER A 279 7.62 2.55 6.83
CA SER A 279 6.89 1.69 5.89
C SER A 279 7.15 2.18 4.47
N LEU A 280 8.06 1.50 3.77
CA LEU A 280 8.44 1.89 2.40
C LEU A 280 7.42 1.32 1.41
N ILE A 281 6.51 2.19 0.94
CA ILE A 281 5.41 1.79 0.08
C ILE A 281 5.87 1.65 -1.39
N GLY A 282 5.43 0.57 -2.04
CA GLY A 282 5.92 0.20 -3.37
C GLY A 282 5.15 0.71 -4.57
N SER A 283 4.02 1.34 -4.36
CA SER A 283 3.23 1.94 -5.44
C SER A 283 2.39 3.09 -4.89
N CYS A 284 1.67 3.79 -5.76
CA CYS A 284 0.85 4.92 -5.36
C CYS A 284 -0.49 4.47 -4.74
N PHE A 285 -0.39 3.78 -3.61
CA PHE A 285 -1.50 3.51 -2.70
C PHE A 285 -1.08 3.95 -1.29
N GLY A 286 -2.01 3.93 -0.34
CA GLY A 286 -1.75 4.48 0.98
C GLY A 286 -2.19 5.93 1.10
N PRO A 287 -2.51 6.39 2.32
CA PRO A 287 -2.95 7.76 2.58
C PRO A 287 -1.89 8.77 2.15
N HIS A 288 -2.30 10.02 1.92
CA HIS A 288 -1.36 11.14 1.84
C HIS A 288 -0.42 11.13 3.06
N PRO A 289 0.93 11.21 2.91
CA PRO A 289 1.68 11.70 1.73
C PRO A 289 2.24 10.67 0.75
N PHE A 290 1.97 9.37 0.93
CA PHE A 290 2.62 8.33 0.11
C PHE A 290 2.42 8.51 -1.39
N LEU A 291 1.23 8.92 -1.82
CA LEU A 291 0.90 9.14 -3.22
C LEU A 291 1.84 10.18 -3.86
N THR A 292 1.97 11.34 -3.21
CA THR A 292 2.83 12.44 -3.65
C THR A 292 4.29 12.02 -3.68
N ILE A 293 4.76 11.35 -2.62
CA ILE A 293 6.13 10.84 -2.50
C ILE A 293 6.46 9.90 -3.66
N VAL A 294 5.62 8.88 -3.88
CA VAL A 294 5.87 7.87 -4.91
C VAL A 294 5.84 8.50 -6.30
N ARG A 295 4.87 9.38 -6.59
CA ARG A 295 4.81 10.09 -7.88
C ARG A 295 6.07 10.91 -8.12
N ASP A 296 6.48 11.72 -7.15
CA ASP A 296 7.59 12.67 -7.32
C ASP A 296 8.90 11.92 -7.64
N TYR A 297 9.16 10.77 -7.00
CA TYR A 297 10.33 9.93 -7.33
C TYR A 297 10.20 9.14 -8.64
N ARG A 298 8.99 9.02 -9.21
CA ARG A 298 8.75 8.37 -10.50
C ARG A 298 8.65 9.32 -11.67
N LYS A 299 8.46 10.61 -11.41
CA LYS A 299 8.40 11.70 -12.40
C LYS A 299 9.57 11.68 -13.40
N VAL A 300 10.75 11.25 -12.94
CA VAL A 300 11.95 11.07 -13.76
C VAL A 300 11.71 10.21 -15.02
N ILE A 301 10.74 9.29 -15.01
CA ILE A 301 10.41 8.46 -16.17
C ILE A 301 9.85 9.34 -17.30
N GLY A 302 8.84 10.16 -17.01
CA GLY A 302 8.23 11.10 -17.96
C GLY A 302 9.22 12.16 -18.44
N CYS A 303 10.07 12.69 -17.53
CA CYS A 303 11.11 13.66 -17.89
C CYS A 303 12.06 13.08 -18.95
N GLU A 304 12.52 11.85 -18.76
CA GLU A 304 13.41 11.20 -19.71
C GLU A 304 12.70 10.86 -21.03
N ILE A 305 11.44 10.39 -21.00
CA ILE A 305 10.67 10.14 -22.24
C ILE A 305 10.58 11.42 -23.05
N LYS A 306 10.22 12.54 -22.41
CA LYS A 306 10.07 13.84 -23.06
C LYS A 306 11.38 14.34 -23.68
N ALA A 307 12.49 14.24 -22.95
CA ALA A 307 13.81 14.60 -23.45
C ALA A 307 14.25 13.71 -24.63
N GLN A 308 14.13 12.39 -24.47
CA GLN A 308 14.57 11.40 -25.46
C GLN A 308 13.70 11.41 -26.72
N MET A 309 12.39 11.66 -26.62
CA MET A 309 11.51 11.81 -27.79
C MET A 309 11.84 13.08 -28.58
N LYS A 310 12.12 14.19 -27.87
CA LYS A 310 12.54 15.44 -28.50
C LYS A 310 13.88 15.26 -29.24
N GLU A 311 14.83 14.55 -28.64
CA GLU A 311 16.10 14.22 -29.29
C GLU A 311 15.91 13.29 -30.51
N ALA A 312 15.13 12.23 -30.38
CA ALA A 312 14.97 11.23 -31.42
C ALA A 312 14.08 11.68 -32.60
N THR A 313 13.09 12.54 -32.36
CA THR A 313 12.05 12.86 -33.35
C THR A 313 11.76 14.35 -33.50
N GLY A 314 12.35 15.22 -32.69
CA GLY A 314 12.05 16.65 -32.66
C GLY A 314 10.68 17.02 -32.08
N LYS A 315 9.85 16.03 -31.72
CA LYS A 315 8.48 16.23 -31.24
C LYS A 315 8.18 15.40 -29.99
N LEU A 316 7.05 15.72 -29.34
CA LEU A 316 6.48 14.92 -28.27
C LEU A 316 5.81 13.65 -28.84
N PRO A 317 5.66 12.59 -28.02
CA PRO A 317 4.89 11.43 -28.44
C PRO A 317 3.42 11.80 -28.67
N ASP A 318 2.80 11.17 -29.67
CA ASP A 318 1.36 11.34 -29.92
C ASP A 318 0.53 10.65 -28.82
N VAL A 319 1.03 9.51 -28.30
CA VAL A 319 0.40 8.72 -27.22
C VAL A 319 1.46 8.19 -26.25
N VAL A 320 1.19 8.23 -24.94
CA VAL A 320 1.96 7.54 -23.90
C VAL A 320 1.09 6.46 -23.27
N VAL A 321 1.54 5.22 -23.35
CA VAL A 321 0.82 4.03 -22.87
C VAL A 321 1.58 3.41 -21.70
N ALA A 322 0.87 3.06 -20.62
CA ALA A 322 1.45 2.43 -19.45
C ALA A 322 0.45 1.50 -18.74
N CYS A 323 0.91 0.41 -18.12
CA CYS A 323 0.02 -0.49 -17.40
C CYS A 323 -0.45 0.13 -16.07
N ALA A 324 -1.73 -0.03 -15.77
CA ALA A 324 -2.40 0.53 -14.60
C ALA A 324 -2.84 -0.61 -13.67
N GLY A 325 -2.17 -0.70 -12.51
CA GLY A 325 -2.53 -1.58 -11.38
C GLY A 325 -2.43 -0.77 -10.10
N GLY A 326 -1.34 -0.96 -9.33
CA GLY A 326 -0.91 0.04 -8.34
C GLY A 326 -0.37 1.35 -8.96
N SER A 327 -0.29 1.41 -10.29
CA SER A 327 -0.11 2.55 -11.21
C SER A 327 1.08 3.51 -11.05
N SER A 328 2.03 3.23 -10.15
CA SER A 328 3.24 4.07 -9.99
C SER A 328 4.11 4.22 -11.26
N ASN A 329 4.09 3.24 -12.17
CA ASN A 329 4.77 3.37 -13.48
C ASN A 329 4.04 4.35 -14.40
N ALA A 330 2.71 4.28 -14.42
CA ALA A 330 1.87 5.03 -15.30
C ALA A 330 1.89 6.51 -14.91
N ILE A 331 1.67 6.84 -13.62
CA ILE A 331 1.72 8.24 -13.19
C ILE A 331 3.11 8.86 -13.39
N GLY A 332 4.18 8.10 -13.14
CA GLY A 332 5.55 8.56 -13.38
C GLY A 332 5.83 8.84 -14.85
N SER A 333 5.18 8.09 -15.76
CA SER A 333 5.28 8.29 -17.20
C SER A 333 4.38 9.44 -17.68
N PHE A 334 3.22 9.64 -17.06
CA PHE A 334 2.21 10.61 -17.48
C PHE A 334 2.46 12.03 -16.95
N CYS A 335 3.05 12.17 -15.74
CA CYS A 335 3.09 13.43 -15.00
C CYS A 335 3.61 14.63 -15.81
N GLU A 336 4.61 14.42 -16.68
CA GLU A 336 5.20 15.47 -17.53
C GLU A 336 4.36 15.86 -18.75
N PHE A 337 3.35 15.06 -19.06
CA PHE A 337 2.46 15.22 -20.21
C PHE A 337 1.05 15.64 -19.81
N ILE A 338 0.65 15.53 -18.53
CA ILE A 338 -0.66 15.99 -18.03
C ILE A 338 -0.95 17.46 -18.43
N PRO A 339 -0.01 18.41 -18.35
CA PRO A 339 -0.28 19.79 -18.77
C PRO A 339 -0.40 19.96 -20.29
N ASN A 340 0.01 18.96 -21.09
CA ASN A 340 0.04 19.04 -22.54
C ASN A 340 -1.08 18.20 -23.16
N THR A 341 -2.14 18.87 -23.58
CA THR A 341 -3.32 18.25 -24.19
C THR A 341 -3.09 17.65 -25.57
N SER A 342 -1.93 17.89 -26.20
CA SER A 342 -1.58 17.27 -27.49
C SER A 342 -1.10 15.81 -27.35
N VAL A 343 -0.84 15.34 -26.12
CA VAL A 343 -0.34 13.99 -25.85
C VAL A 343 -1.46 13.17 -25.23
N HIS A 344 -1.88 12.10 -25.90
CA HIS A 344 -2.89 11.19 -25.36
C HIS A 344 -2.27 10.28 -24.30
N LEU A 345 -2.93 10.13 -23.15
CA LEU A 345 -2.48 9.28 -22.04
C LEU A 345 -3.40 8.07 -21.93
N VAL A 346 -2.83 6.87 -22.02
CA VAL A 346 -3.59 5.61 -22.01
C VAL A 346 -3.05 4.68 -20.92
N GLY A 347 -3.87 4.45 -19.89
CA GLY A 347 -3.63 3.43 -18.87
C GLY A 347 -4.22 2.08 -19.30
N VAL A 348 -3.49 0.99 -19.12
CA VAL A 348 -3.94 -0.36 -19.48
C VAL A 348 -4.12 -1.20 -18.22
N GLU A 349 -5.36 -1.48 -17.84
CA GLU A 349 -5.69 -2.35 -16.71
C GLU A 349 -5.70 -3.82 -17.13
N ALA A 350 -5.40 -4.72 -16.19
CA ALA A 350 -5.61 -6.14 -16.41
C ALA A 350 -7.11 -6.45 -16.41
N GLY A 351 -7.58 -7.33 -17.27
CA GLY A 351 -8.96 -7.81 -17.18
C GLY A 351 -9.17 -9.16 -17.84
N SER A 352 -10.43 -9.57 -17.87
CA SER A 352 -10.90 -10.81 -18.47
C SER A 352 -11.75 -10.53 -19.70
N GLU A 353 -11.98 -11.55 -20.52
CA GLU A 353 -12.96 -11.47 -21.59
C GLU A 353 -14.36 -11.13 -21.04
N ALA A 354 -15.13 -10.38 -21.84
CA ALA A 354 -16.45 -9.84 -21.47
C ALA A 354 -17.48 -10.91 -21.09
N GLU A 355 -17.24 -12.19 -21.42
CA GLU A 355 -18.14 -13.31 -21.10
C GLU A 355 -17.97 -13.82 -19.65
N TYR A 356 -16.84 -13.51 -19.01
CA TYR A 356 -16.54 -13.91 -17.62
C TYR A 356 -16.61 -12.70 -16.67
N MET A 357 -17.76 -12.03 -16.65
CA MET A 357 -18.06 -10.82 -15.87
C MET A 357 -17.83 -10.95 -14.35
N ASP A 358 -17.49 -12.13 -13.82
CA ASP A 358 -17.31 -12.35 -12.38
C ASP A 358 -15.83 -12.25 -11.93
N LYS A 359 -14.87 -12.05 -12.84
CA LYS A 359 -13.42 -12.02 -12.55
C LYS A 359 -12.71 -10.74 -13.04
N PHE A 360 -13.30 -9.58 -12.79
CA PHE A 360 -12.74 -8.30 -13.22
C PHE A 360 -11.50 -7.86 -12.41
N ILE A 361 -10.49 -7.30 -13.09
CA ILE A 361 -9.48 -6.39 -12.50
C ILE A 361 -9.39 -5.05 -13.24
N ALA A 362 -10.48 -4.62 -13.85
CA ALA A 362 -10.55 -3.30 -14.47
C ALA A 362 -11.13 -2.29 -13.48
N THR A 363 -10.31 -1.86 -12.52
CA THR A 363 -10.77 -1.02 -11.40
C THR A 363 -11.32 0.33 -11.88
N LEU A 364 -10.67 0.97 -12.84
CA LEU A 364 -11.12 2.24 -13.40
C LEU A 364 -12.21 2.02 -14.45
N ALA A 365 -12.14 0.96 -15.25
CA ALA A 365 -13.15 0.70 -16.28
C ALA A 365 -14.50 0.23 -15.70
N GLY A 366 -14.48 -0.64 -14.68
CA GLY A 366 -15.67 -1.30 -14.12
C GLY A 366 -15.92 -1.07 -12.63
N GLY A 367 -14.98 -0.46 -11.91
CA GLY A 367 -15.13 -0.23 -10.46
C GLY A 367 -16.03 0.94 -10.08
N LYS A 368 -16.19 1.11 -8.78
CA LYS A 368 -17.00 2.18 -8.16
C LYS A 368 -16.15 3.00 -7.18
N PRO A 369 -16.46 4.29 -6.97
CA PRO A 369 -15.80 5.06 -5.91
C PRO A 369 -16.00 4.42 -4.54
N GLY A 370 -14.92 4.24 -3.79
CA GLY A 370 -14.89 3.68 -2.44
C GLY A 370 -13.65 4.12 -1.67
N ALA A 371 -13.42 3.55 -0.50
CA ALA A 371 -12.22 3.79 0.29
C ALA A 371 -11.48 2.47 0.56
N LEU A 372 -10.21 2.42 0.20
CA LEU A 372 -9.35 1.24 0.36
C LEU A 372 -7.93 1.68 0.67
N HIS A 373 -7.28 0.98 1.60
CA HIS A 373 -5.88 1.22 1.98
C HIS A 373 -5.53 2.70 2.25
N GLY A 374 -6.42 3.41 2.94
CA GLY A 374 -6.16 4.78 3.38
C GLY A 374 -6.53 5.89 2.41
N VAL A 375 -7.09 5.56 1.23
CA VAL A 375 -7.44 6.56 0.19
C VAL A 375 -8.86 6.38 -0.33
N ARG A 376 -9.43 7.45 -0.90
CA ARG A 376 -10.72 7.39 -1.62
C ARG A 376 -10.46 7.32 -3.13
N THR A 377 -10.78 6.18 -3.71
CA THR A 377 -10.40 5.84 -5.09
C THR A 377 -11.46 4.93 -5.73
N TYR A 378 -11.27 4.53 -6.98
CA TYR A 378 -12.05 3.43 -7.56
C TYR A 378 -11.62 2.10 -6.93
N VAL A 379 -12.61 1.27 -6.59
CA VAL A 379 -12.44 -0.07 -6.04
C VAL A 379 -13.42 -1.03 -6.72
N LEU A 380 -13.22 -2.33 -6.52
CA LEU A 380 -14.12 -3.39 -6.98
C LEU A 380 -14.89 -4.00 -5.79
N PRO A 381 -16.06 -3.45 -5.42
CA PRO A 381 -16.85 -3.98 -4.33
C PRO A 381 -17.91 -4.97 -4.81
N ASP A 382 -18.24 -5.94 -3.96
CA ASP A 382 -19.43 -6.78 -4.11
C ASP A 382 -20.71 -5.98 -3.78
N PRO A 383 -21.92 -6.55 -3.97
CA PRO A 383 -23.17 -5.86 -3.62
C PRO A 383 -23.30 -5.44 -2.15
N ALA A 384 -22.56 -6.08 -1.23
CA ALA A 384 -22.51 -5.76 0.18
C ALA A 384 -21.44 -4.70 0.53
N GLY A 385 -20.68 -4.22 -0.45
CA GLY A 385 -19.61 -3.24 -0.26
C GLY A 385 -18.28 -3.84 0.20
N GLN A 386 -18.12 -5.16 0.21
CA GLN A 386 -16.83 -5.82 0.51
C GLN A 386 -15.94 -5.81 -0.72
N ILE A 387 -14.62 -5.72 -0.50
CA ILE A 387 -13.64 -5.75 -1.60
C ILE A 387 -13.57 -7.17 -2.16
N VAL A 388 -13.73 -7.28 -3.48
CA VAL A 388 -13.66 -8.56 -4.19
C VAL A 388 -12.20 -8.93 -4.44
N GLU A 389 -11.89 -10.22 -4.38
CA GLU A 389 -10.59 -10.74 -4.78
C GLU A 389 -10.40 -10.60 -6.30
N THR A 390 -9.25 -10.08 -6.70
CA THR A 390 -8.86 -9.92 -8.10
C THR A 390 -8.05 -11.14 -8.57
N HIS A 391 -7.95 -11.33 -9.89
CA HIS A 391 -7.09 -12.35 -10.48
C HIS A 391 -6.49 -11.92 -11.83
N SER A 392 -5.17 -11.78 -11.90
CA SER A 392 -4.42 -11.58 -13.16
C SER A 392 -3.27 -12.57 -13.24
N ILE A 393 -2.88 -12.97 -14.46
CA ILE A 393 -1.61 -13.65 -14.67
C ILE A 393 -0.41 -12.80 -14.20
N SER A 394 -0.54 -11.46 -14.23
CA SER A 394 0.47 -10.53 -13.73
C SER A 394 0.16 -10.13 -12.28
N ALA A 395 0.91 -10.73 -11.33
CA ALA A 395 0.82 -10.38 -9.91
C ALA A 395 1.12 -8.90 -9.60
N GLY A 396 1.71 -8.14 -10.54
CA GLY A 396 1.94 -6.70 -10.40
C GLY A 396 0.71 -5.84 -10.68
N LEU A 397 -0.30 -6.41 -11.37
CA LEU A 397 -1.56 -5.76 -11.72
C LEU A 397 -2.75 -6.30 -10.93
N ASP A 398 -2.56 -7.41 -10.20
CA ASP A 398 -3.56 -8.04 -9.36
C ASP A 398 -3.81 -7.24 -8.07
N TYR A 399 -4.59 -6.15 -8.19
CA TYR A 399 -4.92 -5.25 -7.09
C TYR A 399 -6.33 -4.67 -7.26
N PRO A 400 -7.21 -4.74 -6.23
CA PRO A 400 -8.63 -4.35 -6.32
C PRO A 400 -8.89 -2.84 -6.20
N GLY A 401 -7.84 -2.03 -6.30
CA GLY A 401 -7.90 -0.58 -6.18
C GLY A 401 -7.03 0.09 -7.23
N VAL A 402 -6.98 1.41 -7.21
CA VAL A 402 -6.11 2.20 -8.09
C VAL A 402 -5.66 3.48 -7.38
N GLU A 403 -4.62 4.12 -7.89
CA GLU A 403 -4.17 5.41 -7.39
C GLU A 403 -5.26 6.51 -7.56
N PRO A 404 -5.48 7.37 -6.55
CA PRO A 404 -6.44 8.48 -6.66
C PRO A 404 -6.13 9.49 -7.77
N GLU A 405 -4.86 9.71 -8.13
CA GLU A 405 -4.48 10.58 -9.25
C GLU A 405 -4.95 10.01 -10.58
N HIS A 406 -4.84 8.69 -10.78
CA HIS A 406 -5.41 8.02 -11.94
C HIS A 406 -6.95 8.09 -11.97
N SER A 407 -7.60 7.99 -10.79
CA SER A 407 -9.04 8.22 -10.66
C SER A 407 -9.45 9.64 -11.07
N TRP A 408 -8.63 10.64 -10.76
CA TRP A 408 -8.86 12.01 -11.19
C TRP A 408 -8.59 12.18 -12.69
N LEU A 409 -7.51 11.61 -13.22
CA LEU A 409 -7.19 11.64 -14.66
C LEU A 409 -8.29 11.01 -15.51
N LYS A 410 -8.92 9.93 -15.03
CA LYS A 410 -10.09 9.31 -15.68
C LYS A 410 -11.27 10.27 -15.72
N ASP A 411 -11.66 10.80 -14.57
CA ASP A 411 -12.90 11.60 -14.46
C ASP A 411 -12.78 12.98 -15.11
N SER A 412 -11.58 13.54 -15.13
CA SER A 412 -11.25 14.76 -15.87
C SER A 412 -11.05 14.51 -17.37
N LYS A 413 -11.05 13.25 -17.81
CA LYS A 413 -10.77 12.83 -19.19
C LYS A 413 -9.37 13.23 -19.69
N CYS A 414 -8.44 13.48 -18.76
CA CYS A 414 -7.04 13.71 -19.08
C CYS A 414 -6.30 12.41 -19.46
N ALA A 415 -6.80 11.25 -19.02
CA ALA A 415 -6.32 9.95 -19.46
C ALA A 415 -7.47 8.99 -19.73
N GLU A 416 -7.27 8.14 -20.72
CA GLU A 416 -8.15 7.01 -21.06
C GLU A 416 -7.65 5.74 -20.38
N TYR A 417 -8.57 4.87 -19.96
CA TYR A 417 -8.23 3.57 -19.37
C TYR A 417 -8.91 2.47 -20.15
N VAL A 418 -8.08 1.58 -20.68
CA VAL A 418 -8.51 0.42 -21.45
C VAL A 418 -8.11 -0.86 -20.71
N VAL A 419 -8.67 -1.99 -21.13
CA VAL A 419 -8.41 -3.29 -20.55
C VAL A 419 -7.60 -4.12 -21.53
N ALA A 420 -6.62 -4.89 -21.02
CA ALA A 420 -5.98 -5.95 -21.76
C ALA A 420 -6.25 -7.30 -21.08
N THR A 421 -6.64 -8.30 -21.85
CA THR A 421 -6.83 -9.66 -21.33
C THR A 421 -5.50 -10.37 -21.07
N ASP A 422 -5.52 -11.43 -20.26
CA ASP A 422 -4.33 -12.27 -20.06
C ASP A 422 -3.79 -12.83 -21.40
N GLU A 423 -4.67 -13.18 -22.35
CA GLU A 423 -4.26 -13.60 -23.70
C GLU A 423 -3.58 -12.46 -24.48
N GLU A 424 -4.16 -11.27 -24.48
CA GLU A 424 -3.56 -10.10 -25.14
C GLU A 424 -2.19 -9.75 -24.57
N ALA A 425 -2.06 -9.80 -23.24
CA ALA A 425 -0.79 -9.60 -22.56
C ALA A 425 0.25 -10.66 -22.97
N LEU A 426 -0.13 -11.93 -23.03
CA LEU A 426 0.75 -13.02 -23.48
C LEU A 426 1.15 -12.90 -24.95
N ARG A 427 0.22 -12.48 -25.83
CA ARG A 427 0.55 -12.18 -27.24
C ARG A 427 1.57 -11.04 -27.33
N GLY A 428 1.37 -9.98 -26.56
CA GLY A 428 2.32 -8.85 -26.47
C GLY A 428 3.70 -9.29 -25.95
N PHE A 429 3.74 -10.14 -24.92
CA PHE A 429 4.96 -10.74 -24.38
C PHE A 429 5.73 -11.52 -25.45
N CYS A 430 5.03 -12.40 -26.18
CA CYS A 430 5.62 -13.21 -27.24
C CYS A 430 6.14 -12.35 -28.39
N LEU A 431 5.36 -11.37 -28.85
CA LEU A 431 5.76 -10.45 -29.92
C LEU A 431 7.01 -9.64 -29.54
N CYS A 432 7.05 -9.08 -28.33
CA CYS A 432 8.22 -8.32 -27.86
C CYS A 432 9.47 -9.20 -27.81
N THR A 433 9.33 -10.43 -27.31
CA THR A 433 10.43 -11.40 -27.21
C THR A 433 10.93 -11.83 -28.58
N GLN A 434 10.03 -12.23 -29.48
CA GLN A 434 10.40 -12.78 -30.78
C GLN A 434 10.89 -11.70 -31.76
N LEU A 435 10.31 -10.50 -31.73
CA LEU A 435 10.68 -9.43 -32.67
C LEU A 435 11.91 -8.63 -32.23
N LYS A 436 12.18 -8.56 -30.92
CA LYS A 436 13.20 -7.67 -30.37
C LYS A 436 14.18 -8.32 -29.39
N GLY A 437 13.97 -9.59 -29.03
CA GLY A 437 14.80 -10.27 -28.03
C GLY A 437 14.68 -9.65 -26.63
N ILE A 438 13.56 -8.96 -26.35
CA ILE A 438 13.29 -8.35 -25.06
C ILE A 438 12.21 -9.18 -24.37
N ILE A 439 12.54 -9.75 -23.22
CA ILE A 439 11.59 -10.49 -22.37
C ILE A 439 10.97 -9.47 -21.38
N PRO A 440 9.73 -9.00 -21.61
CA PRO A 440 9.10 -8.06 -20.68
C PRO A 440 8.78 -8.75 -19.35
N GLY A 441 8.87 -8.00 -18.26
CA GLY A 441 8.71 -8.50 -16.88
C GLY A 441 7.30 -8.46 -16.33
#